data_AF-A0A966QY98-F1
#
_entry.id   AF-A0A966QY98-F1
#
_cell.length_a   1.000
_cell.length_b   1.000
_cell.length_c   1.000
_cell.angle_alpha   90.00
_cell.angle_beta   90.00
_cell.angle_gamma   90.00
#
_symmetry.space_group_name_H-M   'P 1'
#
loop_
_entity.id
_entity.type
_entity.pdbx_description
1 polymer ?
#
loop_
_entity_poly.entity_id
_entity_poly.type
_entity_poly.pdbx_seq_one_letter_code
_entity_poly.pdbx_strand_id
1 'polypeptide(L)'
;MKHHEREFFISRIRSGKLRIKYEDLILYIIPPTFDILSDSCETYNEIYQQSYIDGVMDEDENNQWMLENGLWSYSEEEKIKVIQKDIEKLKVEIYNARNNERLAQTIRAYIRAAEKQLNQLHSKKHMYYSNTCEGIASSEKAIHIVKNSTYKNNELYDFSDVSLSYIMDEYNASILSEKECRELARNEPWKSMWIIKDKAGIKLFDNPPNTDLTYNQKNIVIWSQMYDNIQESLDCPSKDVIDDDDMLDGWFIIQGKKRDKEKADREFEESVKSDKIKNSSEVFMMASNDKDVDRVDSMNNIHGNMIKKQRLNLIKAKGSVEQQHFADEQLRLRSQATNQFKDKFKGGK
;
A
#
# COMPACT_ATOMS: atom_id res chain seq x y z
N MET A 1 20.04 -10.63 2.29
CA MET A 1 21.12 -10.26 1.35
C MET A 1 22.46 -10.36 2.05
N LYS A 2 23.54 -10.87 1.42
CA LYS A 2 24.89 -10.92 2.03
C LYS A 2 25.47 -9.52 2.17
N HIS A 3 26.46 -9.34 3.05
CA HIS A 3 27.02 -8.02 3.31
C HIS A 3 27.62 -7.34 2.06
N HIS A 4 28.44 -8.03 1.27
CA HIS A 4 29.03 -7.47 0.05
C HIS A 4 27.98 -7.10 -1.02
N GLU A 5 26.87 -7.83 -1.09
CA GLU A 5 25.74 -7.51 -1.98
C GLU A 5 25.08 -6.20 -1.52
N ARG A 6 24.87 -6.03 -0.20
CA ARG A 6 24.37 -4.76 0.36
C ARG A 6 25.31 -3.60 0.04
N GLU A 7 26.62 -3.77 0.23
CA GLU A 7 27.61 -2.74 -0.13
C GLU A 7 27.56 -2.37 -1.61
N PHE A 8 27.42 -3.36 -2.50
CA PHE A 8 27.26 -3.12 -3.94
C PHE A 8 26.01 -2.29 -4.25
N PHE A 9 24.84 -2.72 -3.74
CA PHE A 9 23.59 -2.01 -4.01
C PHE A 9 23.58 -0.61 -3.39
N ILE A 10 24.10 -0.44 -2.18
CA ILE A 10 24.21 0.87 -1.54
C ILE A 10 25.14 1.79 -2.34
N SER A 11 26.32 1.33 -2.76
CA SER A 11 27.21 2.11 -3.63
C SER A 11 26.53 2.54 -4.92
N ARG A 12 25.77 1.63 -5.56
CA ARG A 12 25.00 1.93 -6.78
C ARG A 12 23.93 2.99 -6.51
N ILE A 13 23.09 2.80 -5.49
CA ILE A 13 22.03 3.74 -5.10
C ILE A 13 22.63 5.11 -4.78
N ARG A 14 23.73 5.16 -4.03
CA ARG A 14 24.40 6.41 -3.67
C ARG A 14 24.94 7.15 -4.89
N SER A 15 25.53 6.44 -5.84
CA SER A 15 26.03 7.06 -7.07
C SER A 15 24.93 7.60 -7.97
N GLY A 16 23.72 7.04 -7.89
CA GLY A 16 22.62 7.30 -8.83
C GLY A 16 22.86 6.77 -10.24
N LYS A 17 24.04 6.24 -10.54
CA LYS A 17 24.46 5.80 -11.88
C LYS A 17 24.28 4.30 -12.02
N LEU A 18 23.68 3.87 -13.13
CA LEU A 18 23.69 2.48 -13.55
C LEU A 18 24.85 2.25 -14.52
N ARG A 19 25.78 1.38 -14.15
CA ARG A 19 26.86 0.95 -15.04
C ARG A 19 26.44 -0.30 -15.79
N ILE A 20 26.38 -0.21 -17.12
CA ILE A 20 26.09 -1.33 -18.02
C ILE A 20 27.40 -1.71 -18.71
N LYS A 21 27.72 -3.01 -18.68
CA LYS A 21 28.89 -3.55 -19.38
C LYS A 21 28.40 -4.51 -20.47
N TYR A 22 28.75 -4.22 -21.70
CA TYR A 22 28.46 -5.08 -22.86
C TYR A 22 29.77 -5.33 -23.61
N GLU A 23 30.28 -6.56 -23.57
CA GLU A 23 31.61 -6.89 -24.09
C GLU A 23 32.70 -5.93 -23.54
N ASP A 24 33.35 -5.16 -24.41
CA ASP A 24 34.36 -4.14 -24.08
C ASP A 24 33.77 -2.73 -23.92
N LEU A 25 32.47 -2.56 -24.19
CA LEU A 25 31.76 -1.31 -24.01
C LEU A 25 31.28 -1.12 -22.56
N ILE A 26 31.50 0.09 -22.03
CA ILE A 26 30.99 0.51 -20.73
C ILE A 26 30.11 1.74 -20.95
N LEU A 27 28.85 1.61 -20.55
CA LEU A 27 27.85 2.66 -20.60
C LEU A 27 27.42 3.04 -19.17
N TYR A 28 26.98 4.28 -19.03
CA TYR A 28 26.43 4.79 -17.79
C TYR A 28 25.07 5.42 -18.05
N ILE A 29 24.03 4.92 -17.39
CA ILE A 29 22.77 5.65 -17.27
C ILE A 29 22.86 6.53 -16.03
N ILE A 30 22.68 7.83 -16.21
CA ILE A 30 22.74 8.85 -15.17
C ILE A 30 21.29 9.27 -14.83
N PRO A 31 20.98 9.74 -13.60
CA PRO A 31 19.65 10.26 -13.31
C PRO A 31 19.30 11.40 -14.28
N PRO A 32 18.07 11.44 -14.84
CA PRO A 32 17.69 12.46 -15.80
C PRO A 32 17.64 13.85 -15.14
N THR A 33 17.97 14.87 -15.91
CA THR A 33 17.76 16.26 -15.52
C THR A 33 16.27 16.60 -15.51
N PHE A 34 15.89 17.70 -14.86
CA PHE A 34 14.51 18.19 -14.90
C PHE A 34 14.03 18.52 -16.32
N ASP A 35 14.94 18.98 -17.20
CA ASP A 35 14.62 19.26 -18.60
C ASP A 35 14.26 17.96 -19.34
N ILE A 36 15.08 16.90 -19.22
CA ILE A 36 14.78 15.58 -19.81
C ILE A 36 13.45 15.04 -19.27
N LEU A 37 13.16 15.22 -17.99
CA LEU A 37 11.89 14.80 -17.39
C LEU A 37 10.70 15.58 -17.96
N SER A 38 10.83 16.90 -18.14
CA SER A 38 9.82 17.74 -18.78
C SER A 38 9.58 17.31 -20.22
N ASP A 39 10.65 17.20 -21.02
CA ASP A 39 10.60 16.80 -22.43
C ASP A 39 9.98 15.40 -22.60
N SER A 40 10.26 14.47 -21.67
CA SER A 40 9.64 13.15 -21.68
C SER A 40 8.13 13.19 -21.40
N CYS A 41 7.66 14.17 -20.63
CA CYS A 41 6.23 14.36 -20.38
C CYS A 41 5.53 14.99 -21.61
N GLU A 42 6.21 15.88 -22.33
CA GLU A 42 5.73 16.39 -23.61
C GLU A 42 5.66 15.26 -24.64
N THR A 43 6.73 14.46 -24.76
CA THR A 43 6.77 13.26 -25.62
C THR A 43 5.60 12.32 -25.30
N TYR A 44 5.32 12.06 -24.01
CA TYR A 44 4.16 11.26 -23.62
C TYR A 44 2.86 11.81 -24.17
N ASN A 45 2.60 13.10 -23.98
CA ASN A 45 1.35 13.73 -24.41
C ASN A 45 1.20 13.70 -25.93
N GLU A 46 2.29 13.98 -26.67
CA GLU A 46 2.30 13.93 -28.13
C GLU A 46 2.00 12.52 -28.65
N ILE A 47 2.70 11.50 -28.13
CA ILE A 47 2.52 10.11 -28.54
C ILE A 47 1.12 9.60 -28.17
N TYR A 48 0.60 9.99 -27.00
CA TYR A 48 -0.76 9.66 -26.60
C TYR A 48 -1.77 10.23 -27.60
N GLN A 49 -1.70 11.53 -27.91
CA GLN A 49 -2.63 12.18 -28.81
C GLN A 49 -2.54 11.61 -30.23
N GLN A 50 -1.33 11.34 -30.71
CA GLN A 50 -1.11 10.72 -32.01
C GLN A 50 -1.70 9.31 -32.06
N SER A 51 -1.44 8.48 -31.05
CA SER A 51 -1.98 7.10 -30.97
C SER A 51 -3.51 7.10 -30.96
N TYR A 52 -4.12 8.04 -30.23
CA TYR A 52 -5.56 8.21 -30.19
C TYR A 52 -6.14 8.61 -31.56
N ILE A 53 -5.49 9.54 -32.28
CA ILE A 53 -5.86 9.92 -33.66
C ILE A 53 -5.74 8.74 -34.62
N ASP A 54 -4.72 7.91 -34.44
CA ASP A 54 -4.47 6.70 -35.24
C ASP A 54 -5.44 5.55 -34.91
N GLY A 55 -6.35 5.75 -33.96
CA GLY A 55 -7.41 4.81 -33.59
C GLY A 55 -6.95 3.69 -32.66
N VAL A 56 -5.84 3.90 -31.93
CA VAL A 56 -5.45 3.02 -30.82
C VAL A 56 -6.43 3.23 -29.67
N MET A 57 -6.84 2.13 -29.03
CA MET A 57 -7.74 2.19 -27.86
C MET A 57 -7.08 2.90 -26.68
N ASP A 58 -7.84 3.67 -25.92
CA ASP A 58 -7.40 4.05 -24.58
C ASP A 58 -7.57 2.90 -23.57
N GLU A 59 -7.13 3.09 -22.32
CA GLU A 59 -7.19 2.02 -21.30
C GLU A 59 -8.63 1.59 -21.00
N ASP A 60 -9.59 2.53 -20.98
CA ASP A 60 -10.99 2.25 -20.69
C ASP A 60 -11.66 1.48 -21.84
N GLU A 61 -11.40 1.89 -23.08
CA GLU A 61 -11.83 1.19 -24.29
C GLU A 61 -11.25 -0.22 -24.38
N ASN A 62 -9.95 -0.38 -24.09
CA ASN A 62 -9.32 -1.70 -24.06
C ASN A 62 -9.91 -2.59 -22.95
N ASN A 63 -10.20 -2.03 -21.78
CA ASN A 63 -10.87 -2.76 -20.70
C ASN A 63 -12.27 -3.23 -21.12
N GLN A 64 -13.03 -2.36 -21.79
CA GLN A 64 -14.35 -2.71 -22.33
C GLN A 64 -14.25 -3.79 -23.41
N TRP A 65 -13.30 -3.67 -24.33
CA TRP A 65 -13.02 -4.68 -25.36
C TRP A 65 -12.67 -6.03 -24.73
N MET A 66 -11.84 -6.05 -23.67
CA MET A 66 -11.51 -7.28 -22.95
C MET A 66 -12.75 -7.93 -22.31
N LEU A 67 -13.69 -7.15 -21.79
CA LEU A 67 -14.95 -7.66 -21.24
C LEU A 67 -15.84 -8.25 -22.35
N GLU A 68 -16.00 -7.54 -23.46
CA GLU A 68 -16.84 -7.97 -24.59
C GLU A 68 -16.33 -9.26 -25.24
N ASN A 69 -15.01 -9.44 -25.30
CA ASN A 69 -14.38 -10.64 -25.86
C ASN A 69 -14.20 -11.78 -24.84
N GLY A 70 -14.69 -11.62 -23.60
CA GLY A 70 -14.56 -12.63 -22.55
C GLY A 70 -13.12 -12.88 -22.08
N LEU A 71 -12.21 -11.95 -22.37
CA LEU A 71 -10.81 -11.98 -21.92
C LEU A 71 -10.68 -11.51 -20.47
N TRP A 72 -11.66 -10.74 -19.98
CA TRP A 72 -11.79 -10.32 -18.59
C TRP A 72 -13.24 -10.42 -18.13
N SER A 73 -13.48 -10.35 -16.82
CA SER A 73 -14.83 -10.36 -16.27
C SER A 73 -14.94 -9.53 -15.00
N TYR A 74 -16.15 -9.01 -14.72
CA TYR A 74 -16.46 -8.34 -13.45
C TYR A 74 -16.23 -9.26 -12.24
N SER A 75 -16.38 -10.57 -12.41
CA SER A 75 -16.10 -11.54 -11.34
C SER A 75 -14.61 -11.59 -10.97
N GLU A 76 -13.72 -11.42 -11.95
CA GLU A 76 -12.28 -11.36 -11.73
C GLU A 76 -11.88 -10.03 -11.09
N GLU A 77 -12.53 -8.93 -11.48
CA GLU A 77 -12.34 -7.62 -10.84
C GLU A 77 -12.73 -7.65 -9.35
N GLU A 78 -13.88 -8.25 -9.03
CA GLU A 78 -14.29 -8.42 -7.62
C GLU A 78 -13.35 -9.36 -6.87
N LYS A 79 -12.85 -10.41 -7.54
CA LYS A 79 -11.89 -11.33 -6.95
C LYS A 79 -10.56 -10.64 -6.57
N ILE A 80 -10.08 -9.68 -7.36
CA ILE A 80 -8.92 -8.85 -7.00
C ILE A 80 -9.17 -8.14 -5.66
N LYS A 81 -10.32 -7.46 -5.52
CA LYS A 81 -10.68 -6.73 -4.28
C LYS A 81 -10.79 -7.66 -3.08
N VAL A 82 -11.39 -8.84 -3.26
CA VAL A 82 -11.51 -9.86 -2.20
C VAL A 82 -10.13 -10.35 -1.76
N ILE A 83 -9.26 -10.72 -2.71
CA ILE A 83 -7.91 -11.21 -2.40
C ILE A 83 -7.08 -10.14 -1.68
N GLN A 84 -7.15 -8.88 -2.12
CA GLN A 84 -6.47 -7.77 -1.44
C GLN A 84 -6.91 -7.64 0.02
N LYS A 85 -8.23 -7.66 0.27
CA LYS A 85 -8.78 -7.63 1.65
C LYS A 85 -8.37 -8.85 2.46
N ASP A 86 -8.28 -10.02 1.84
CA ASP A 86 -7.87 -11.24 2.54
C ASP A 86 -6.38 -11.23 2.86
N ILE A 87 -5.52 -10.69 1.99
CA ILE A 87 -4.09 -10.45 2.29
C ILE A 87 -3.95 -9.53 3.50
N GLU A 88 -4.69 -8.42 3.56
CA GLU A 88 -4.66 -7.53 4.73
C GLU A 88 -5.08 -8.24 6.02
N LYS A 89 -6.14 -9.06 5.98
CA LYS A 89 -6.56 -9.86 7.14
C LYS A 89 -5.48 -10.84 7.56
N LEU A 90 -4.88 -11.57 6.62
CA LEU A 90 -3.80 -12.52 6.89
C LEU A 90 -2.57 -11.82 7.48
N LYS A 91 -2.23 -10.60 7.03
CA LYS A 91 -1.17 -9.77 7.61
C LYS A 91 -1.47 -9.40 9.07
N VAL A 92 -2.72 -9.06 9.40
CA VAL A 92 -3.14 -8.84 10.79
C VAL A 92 -3.07 -10.14 11.60
N GLU A 93 -3.50 -11.27 11.04
CA GLU A 93 -3.48 -12.58 11.69
C GLU A 93 -2.06 -13.06 11.99
N ILE A 94 -1.11 -12.92 11.05
CA ILE A 94 0.28 -13.33 11.28
C ILE A 94 0.92 -12.51 12.40
N TYR A 95 0.65 -11.20 12.47
CA TYR A 95 1.11 -10.36 13.59
C TYR A 95 0.49 -10.78 14.93
N ASN A 96 -0.80 -11.13 14.96
CA ASN A 96 -1.45 -11.63 16.17
C ASN A 96 -0.91 -13.01 16.58
N ALA A 97 -0.49 -13.82 15.61
CA ALA A 97 0.13 -15.12 15.80
C ALA A 97 1.65 -15.06 16.03
N ARG A 98 2.26 -13.87 16.21
CA ARG A 98 3.72 -13.69 16.36
C ARG A 98 4.39 -14.56 17.43
N ASN A 99 3.66 -14.94 18.47
CA ASN A 99 4.16 -15.81 19.54
C ASN A 99 3.98 -17.32 19.25
N ASN A 100 3.43 -17.69 18.09
CA ASN A 100 3.19 -19.06 17.66
C ASN A 100 3.79 -19.28 16.27
N GLU A 101 5.05 -19.69 16.24
CA GLU A 101 5.83 -19.84 15.01
C GLU A 101 5.17 -20.78 14.00
N ARG A 102 4.62 -21.91 14.43
CA ARG A 102 3.96 -22.88 13.54
C ARG A 102 2.73 -22.26 12.86
N LEU A 103 1.93 -21.52 13.61
CA LEU A 103 0.76 -20.83 13.05
C LEU A 103 1.21 -19.69 12.13
N ALA A 104 2.20 -18.91 12.52
CA ALA A 104 2.75 -17.81 11.71
C ALA A 104 3.29 -18.32 10.36
N GLN A 105 4.04 -19.43 10.35
CA GLN A 105 4.52 -20.05 9.10
C GLN A 105 3.37 -20.52 8.19
N THR A 106 2.29 -21.06 8.79
CA THR A 106 1.10 -21.48 8.05
C THR A 106 0.40 -20.28 7.41
N ILE A 107 0.20 -19.20 8.17
CA ILE A 107 -0.42 -17.96 7.65
C ILE A 107 0.46 -17.35 6.55
N ARG A 108 1.79 -17.37 6.71
CA ARG A 108 2.72 -16.89 5.68
C ARG A 108 2.57 -17.66 4.36
N ALA A 109 2.39 -18.98 4.41
CA ALA A 109 2.14 -19.76 3.22
C ALA A 109 0.84 -19.33 2.50
N TYR A 110 -0.22 -19.00 3.26
CA TYR A 110 -1.45 -18.46 2.70
C TYR A 110 -1.28 -17.07 2.09
N ILE A 111 -0.50 -16.17 2.73
CA ILE A 111 -0.17 -14.85 2.17
C ILE A 111 0.51 -15.02 0.81
N ARG A 112 1.54 -15.88 0.72
CA ARG A 112 2.27 -16.11 -0.54
C ARG A 112 1.38 -16.73 -1.62
N ALA A 113 0.47 -17.63 -1.26
CA ALA A 113 -0.50 -18.19 -2.20
C ALA A 113 -1.48 -17.12 -2.74
N ALA A 114 -1.98 -16.27 -1.85
CA ALA A 114 -2.88 -15.16 -2.21
C ALA A 114 -2.18 -14.12 -3.10
N GLU A 115 -0.95 -13.70 -2.75
CA GLU A 115 -0.14 -12.78 -3.56
C GLU A 115 0.17 -13.36 -4.94
N LYS A 116 0.49 -14.66 -5.03
CA LYS A 116 0.70 -15.33 -6.31
C LYS A 116 -0.57 -15.27 -7.19
N GLN A 117 -1.73 -15.54 -6.59
CA GLN A 117 -3.01 -15.47 -7.31
C GLN A 117 -3.34 -14.04 -7.74
N LEU A 118 -3.08 -13.06 -6.87
CA LEU A 118 -3.27 -11.64 -7.17
C LEU A 118 -2.39 -11.20 -8.34
N ASN A 119 -1.11 -11.58 -8.32
CA ASN A 119 -0.18 -11.30 -9.41
C ASN A 119 -0.64 -11.91 -10.74
N GLN A 120 -1.15 -13.14 -10.73
CA GLN A 120 -1.71 -13.77 -11.94
C GLN A 120 -2.90 -12.98 -12.51
N LEU A 121 -3.79 -12.49 -11.64
CA LEU A 121 -4.93 -11.67 -12.06
C LEU A 121 -4.47 -10.31 -12.60
N HIS A 122 -3.52 -9.64 -11.96
CA HIS A 122 -2.94 -8.40 -12.47
C HIS A 122 -2.24 -8.59 -13.81
N SER A 123 -1.42 -9.64 -13.97
CA SER A 123 -0.79 -9.95 -15.25
C SER A 123 -1.82 -10.19 -16.35
N LYS A 124 -2.93 -10.87 -16.04
CA LYS A 124 -4.03 -11.06 -16.99
C LYS A 124 -4.74 -9.74 -17.33
N LYS A 125 -5.04 -8.91 -16.33
CA LYS A 125 -5.69 -7.60 -16.50
C LYS A 125 -4.86 -6.67 -17.38
N HIS A 126 -3.55 -6.61 -17.15
CA HIS A 126 -2.64 -5.70 -17.86
C HIS A 126 -1.99 -6.32 -19.10
N MET A 127 -2.45 -7.50 -19.54
CA MET A 127 -1.84 -8.23 -20.65
C MET A 127 -1.79 -7.42 -21.96
N TYR A 128 -2.81 -6.58 -22.19
CA TYR A 128 -2.92 -5.73 -23.38
C TYR A 128 -2.62 -4.26 -23.10
N TYR A 129 -2.14 -3.91 -21.91
CA TYR A 129 -1.85 -2.52 -21.55
C TYR A 129 -0.86 -1.86 -22.52
N SER A 130 0.14 -2.59 -22.98
CA SER A 130 1.11 -2.08 -23.97
C SER A 130 0.50 -1.66 -25.31
N ASN A 131 -0.73 -2.07 -25.59
CA ASN A 131 -1.44 -1.78 -26.84
C ASN A 131 -2.42 -0.62 -26.70
N THR A 132 -2.47 0.04 -25.54
CA THR A 132 -3.29 1.24 -25.32
C THR A 132 -2.49 2.50 -25.61
N CYS A 133 -3.20 3.62 -25.79
CA CYS A 133 -2.58 4.94 -25.91
C CYS A 133 -1.61 5.23 -24.76
N GLU A 134 -2.01 4.94 -23.52
CA GLU A 134 -1.21 5.11 -22.31
C GLU A 134 0.01 4.17 -22.28
N GLY A 135 -0.16 2.92 -22.69
CA GLY A 135 0.92 1.94 -22.73
C GLY A 135 2.02 2.34 -23.70
N ILE A 136 1.63 2.72 -24.93
CA ILE A 136 2.56 3.18 -25.97
C ILE A 136 3.26 4.47 -25.51
N ALA A 137 2.49 5.46 -25.05
CA ALA A 137 3.04 6.73 -24.57
C ALA A 137 3.98 6.56 -23.37
N SER A 138 3.64 5.68 -22.42
CA SER A 138 4.49 5.36 -21.26
C SER A 138 5.79 4.68 -21.67
N SER A 139 5.73 3.77 -22.65
CA SER A 139 6.91 3.12 -23.21
C SER A 139 7.84 4.13 -23.88
N GLU A 140 7.30 4.99 -24.75
CA GLU A 140 8.07 6.03 -25.44
C GLU A 140 8.66 7.06 -24.46
N LYS A 141 7.93 7.42 -23.41
CA LYS A 141 8.45 8.26 -22.33
C LYS A 141 9.66 7.61 -21.64
N ALA A 142 9.58 6.33 -21.30
CA ALA A 142 10.67 5.61 -20.65
C ALA A 142 11.90 5.49 -21.57
N ILE A 143 11.66 5.17 -22.85
CA ILE A 143 12.65 5.18 -23.93
C ILE A 143 13.33 6.54 -24.04
N HIS A 144 12.56 7.64 -24.06
CA HIS A 144 13.09 9.00 -24.12
C HIS A 144 14.04 9.29 -22.96
N ILE A 145 13.64 8.95 -21.73
CA ILE A 145 14.47 9.17 -20.53
C ILE A 145 15.78 8.40 -20.63
N VAL A 146 15.73 7.10 -20.93
CA VAL A 146 16.92 6.26 -21.00
C VAL A 146 17.83 6.69 -22.16
N LYS A 147 17.24 6.99 -23.32
CA LYS A 147 17.96 7.46 -24.50
C LYS A 147 18.75 8.73 -24.21
N ASN A 148 18.12 9.72 -23.58
CA ASN A 148 18.75 11.01 -23.29
C ASN A 148 19.57 11.03 -21.98
N SER A 149 19.64 9.90 -21.28
CA SER A 149 20.40 9.78 -20.02
C SER A 149 21.51 8.72 -20.06
N THR A 150 21.80 8.15 -21.23
CA THR A 150 22.84 7.11 -21.41
C THR A 150 24.09 7.70 -22.04
N TYR A 151 25.24 7.49 -21.39
CA TYR A 151 26.52 8.09 -21.80
C TYR A 151 27.62 7.05 -21.98
N LYS A 152 28.49 7.30 -22.96
CA LYS A 152 29.78 6.62 -23.19
C LYS A 152 30.87 7.67 -23.04
N ASN A 153 31.80 7.49 -22.09
CA ASN A 153 32.89 8.45 -21.84
C ASN A 153 32.45 9.92 -21.65
N ASN A 154 31.32 10.15 -20.96
CA ASN A 154 30.68 11.46 -20.76
C ASN A 154 30.04 12.11 -22.00
N GLU A 155 29.99 11.42 -23.13
CA GLU A 155 29.23 11.85 -24.31
C GLU A 155 27.94 11.04 -24.42
N LEU A 156 26.87 11.67 -24.92
CA LEU A 156 25.58 10.99 -25.10
C LEU A 156 25.76 9.83 -26.07
N TYR A 157 25.28 8.66 -25.70
CA TYR A 157 25.44 7.45 -26.50
C TYR A 157 24.46 7.44 -27.68
N ASP A 158 24.94 6.99 -28.84
CA ASP A 158 24.20 6.99 -30.10
C ASP A 158 23.50 5.65 -30.41
N PHE A 159 23.66 4.64 -29.55
CA PHE A 159 23.05 3.31 -29.70
C PHE A 159 23.50 2.55 -30.94
N SER A 160 24.72 2.84 -31.42
CA SER A 160 25.33 2.19 -32.60
C SER A 160 25.76 0.74 -32.35
N ASP A 161 26.48 0.49 -31.25
CA ASP A 161 27.03 -0.83 -30.91
C ASP A 161 26.02 -1.71 -30.14
N VAL A 162 25.16 -1.09 -29.32
CA VAL A 162 24.22 -1.77 -28.41
C VAL A 162 22.83 -1.18 -28.57
N SER A 163 21.83 -2.06 -28.72
CA SER A 163 20.45 -1.65 -28.91
C SER A 163 19.87 -0.98 -27.65
N LEU A 164 19.01 0.00 -27.87
CA LEU A 164 18.27 0.64 -26.79
C LEU A 164 17.42 -0.36 -26.00
N SER A 165 16.86 -1.39 -26.66
CA SER A 165 16.11 -2.47 -26.00
C SER A 165 16.95 -3.18 -24.94
N TYR A 166 18.20 -3.54 -25.25
CA TYR A 166 19.08 -4.19 -24.28
C TYR A 166 19.34 -3.28 -23.07
N ILE A 167 19.56 -1.99 -23.31
CA ILE A 167 19.82 -1.00 -22.26
C ILE A 167 18.57 -0.79 -21.39
N MET A 168 17.38 -0.79 -22.00
CA MET A 168 16.10 -0.73 -21.28
C MET A 168 15.90 -1.95 -20.38
N ASP A 169 16.23 -3.15 -20.85
CA ASP A 169 16.14 -4.37 -20.05
C ASP A 169 17.07 -4.32 -18.83
N GLU A 170 18.32 -3.91 -19.03
CA GLU A 170 19.29 -3.70 -17.94
C GLU A 170 18.83 -2.61 -16.96
N TYR A 171 18.24 -1.52 -17.47
CA TYR A 171 17.67 -0.46 -16.64
C TYR A 171 16.52 -0.99 -15.77
N ASN A 172 15.56 -1.71 -16.36
CA ASN A 172 14.43 -2.28 -15.64
C ASN A 172 14.88 -3.33 -14.61
N ALA A 173 15.84 -4.19 -14.96
CA ALA A 173 16.42 -5.17 -14.05
C ALA A 173 17.20 -4.52 -12.89
N SER A 174 17.62 -3.26 -13.04
CA SER A 174 18.30 -2.52 -11.97
C SER A 174 17.37 -2.00 -10.87
N ILE A 175 16.07 -1.94 -11.12
CA ILE A 175 15.08 -1.47 -10.16
C ILE A 175 14.97 -2.49 -9.03
N LEU A 176 15.15 -2.02 -7.80
CA LEU A 176 15.07 -2.87 -6.62
C LEU A 176 13.61 -3.05 -6.20
N SER A 177 13.27 -4.28 -5.83
CA SER A 177 11.98 -4.59 -5.22
C SER A 177 11.83 -3.91 -3.87
N GLU A 178 10.59 -3.77 -3.41
CA GLU A 178 10.29 -3.25 -2.07
C GLU A 178 11.02 -4.05 -0.98
N LYS A 179 11.02 -5.39 -1.10
CA LYS A 179 11.70 -6.28 -0.16
C LYS A 179 13.20 -6.00 -0.08
N GLU A 180 13.85 -5.76 -1.21
CA GLU A 180 15.27 -5.39 -1.25
C GLU A 180 15.51 -4.02 -0.65
N CYS A 181 14.64 -3.04 -0.94
CA CYS A 181 14.75 -1.71 -0.35
C CYS A 181 14.58 -1.73 1.18
N ARG A 182 13.61 -2.49 1.69
CA ARG A 182 13.40 -2.70 3.13
C ARG A 182 14.60 -3.38 3.79
N GLU A 183 15.11 -4.44 3.18
CA GLU A 183 16.33 -5.13 3.62
C GLU A 183 17.51 -4.16 3.70
N LEU A 184 17.73 -3.32 2.68
CA LEU A 184 18.81 -2.35 2.67
C LEU A 184 18.62 -1.25 3.72
N ALA A 185 17.41 -0.71 3.85
CA ALA A 185 17.10 0.39 4.76
C ALA A 185 17.34 0.03 6.24
N ARG A 186 17.04 -1.21 6.67
CA ARG A 186 17.19 -1.64 8.06
C ARG A 186 18.56 -2.23 8.43
N ASN A 187 19.47 -2.36 7.47
CA ASN A 187 20.73 -3.07 7.67
C ASN A 187 21.97 -2.25 7.30
N GLU A 188 23.14 -2.74 7.74
CA GLU A 188 24.44 -2.20 7.33
C GLU A 188 24.77 -2.53 5.87
N PRO A 189 25.41 -1.61 5.13
CA PRO A 189 26.06 -0.39 5.63
C PRO A 189 25.16 0.87 5.65
N TRP A 190 23.93 0.78 5.13
CA TRP A 190 23.09 1.97 4.97
C TRP A 190 22.58 2.53 6.29
N LYS A 191 22.16 1.66 7.21
CA LYS A 191 21.58 2.07 8.50
C LYS A 191 22.47 3.06 9.25
N SER A 192 23.74 2.74 9.47
CA SER A 192 24.68 3.63 10.15
C SER A 192 24.84 4.96 9.41
N MET A 193 24.99 4.91 8.09
CA MET A 193 25.12 6.08 7.23
C MET A 193 23.90 7.01 7.32
N TRP A 194 22.69 6.44 7.27
CA TRP A 194 21.43 7.16 7.38
C TRP A 194 21.28 7.88 8.73
N ILE A 195 21.69 7.23 9.82
CA ILE A 195 21.61 7.79 11.18
C ILE A 195 22.58 8.96 11.37
N ILE A 196 23.81 8.85 10.84
CA ILE A 196 24.85 9.85 11.08
C ILE A 196 24.86 10.98 10.05
N LYS A 197 24.10 10.87 8.96
CA LYS A 197 24.15 11.78 7.80
C LYS A 197 24.16 13.26 8.19
N ASP A 198 23.29 13.65 9.11
CA ASP A 198 23.08 15.04 9.52
C ASP A 198 24.22 15.52 10.43
N LYS A 199 24.67 14.67 11.37
CA LYS A 199 25.75 15.00 12.31
C LYS A 199 27.13 15.00 11.67
N ALA A 200 27.35 14.12 10.69
CA ALA A 200 28.62 13.97 10.00
C ALA A 200 28.69 14.76 8.69
N GLY A 201 27.61 15.44 8.29
CA GLY A 201 27.55 16.21 7.03
C GLY A 201 27.72 15.33 5.78
N ILE A 202 27.27 14.07 5.82
CA ILE A 202 27.46 13.12 4.72
C ILE A 202 26.42 13.36 3.63
N LYS A 203 26.89 13.60 2.41
CA LYS A 203 26.04 13.58 1.21
C LYS A 203 25.59 12.13 0.96
N LEU A 204 24.28 11.88 1.09
CA LEU A 204 23.70 10.55 0.86
C LEU A 204 23.86 10.11 -0.60
N PHE A 205 23.54 11.00 -1.53
CA PHE A 205 23.50 10.72 -2.97
C PHE A 205 24.45 11.63 -3.72
N ASP A 206 25.23 11.07 -4.65
CA ASP A 206 26.15 11.81 -5.50
C ASP A 206 25.58 12.09 -6.90
N ASN A 207 24.31 12.48 -6.92
CA ASN A 207 23.66 12.84 -8.17
C ASN A 207 24.26 14.13 -8.75
N PRO A 208 24.30 14.27 -10.09
CA PRO A 208 24.64 15.54 -10.72
C PRO A 208 23.69 16.68 -10.29
N PRO A 209 24.10 17.94 -10.43
CA PRO A 209 23.21 19.07 -10.23
C PRO A 209 21.98 18.99 -11.15
N ASN A 210 20.83 19.51 -10.69
CA ASN A 210 19.58 19.60 -11.45
C ASN A 210 19.00 18.27 -11.95
N THR A 211 19.34 17.16 -11.30
CA THR A 211 18.72 15.84 -11.57
C THR A 211 17.78 15.43 -10.43
N ASP A 212 16.74 14.68 -10.75
CA ASP A 212 15.84 14.10 -9.76
C ASP A 212 16.49 12.89 -9.04
N LEU A 213 15.92 12.48 -7.92
CA LEU A 213 16.27 11.22 -7.27
C LEU A 213 15.77 10.04 -8.10
N THR A 214 16.60 9.02 -8.23
CA THR A 214 16.21 7.75 -8.85
C THR A 214 15.12 7.05 -8.02
N TYR A 215 14.39 6.13 -8.65
CA TYR A 215 13.37 5.32 -7.97
C TYR A 215 13.92 4.61 -6.72
N ASN A 216 15.08 3.97 -6.84
CA ASN A 216 15.73 3.28 -5.72
C ASN A 216 16.16 4.24 -4.60
N GLN A 217 16.61 5.46 -4.93
CA GLN A 217 16.95 6.49 -3.95
C GLN A 217 15.71 6.99 -3.19
N LYS A 218 14.59 7.23 -3.89
CA LYS A 218 13.32 7.61 -3.25
C LYS A 218 12.85 6.50 -2.31
N ASN A 219 12.84 5.26 -2.77
CA ASN A 219 12.37 4.11 -1.98
C ASN A 219 13.21 3.86 -0.73
N ILE A 220 14.55 3.90 -0.83
CA ILE A 220 15.38 3.66 0.35
C ILE A 220 15.20 4.75 1.41
N VAL A 221 14.99 6.02 0.99
CA VAL A 221 14.71 7.13 1.92
C VAL A 221 13.37 6.93 2.60
N ILE A 222 12.32 6.61 1.83
CA ILE A 222 10.97 6.37 2.37
C ILE A 222 11.00 5.27 3.43
N TRP A 223 11.64 4.14 3.13
CA TRP A 223 11.74 3.04 4.08
C TRP A 223 12.62 3.37 5.29
N SER A 224 13.70 4.13 5.10
CA SER A 224 14.56 4.57 6.22
C SER A 224 13.79 5.47 7.19
N GLN A 225 13.06 6.46 6.65
CA GLN A 225 12.17 7.31 7.45
C GLN A 225 11.07 6.51 8.12
N MET A 226 10.50 5.52 7.44
CA MET A 226 9.51 4.63 8.03
C MET A 226 10.07 3.88 9.24
N TYR A 227 11.29 3.35 9.15
CA TYR A 227 11.95 2.65 10.27
C TYR A 227 12.31 3.57 11.43
N ASP A 228 12.70 4.83 11.17
CA ASP A 228 12.89 5.84 12.21
C ASP A 228 11.56 6.09 12.94
N ASN A 229 10.48 6.32 12.18
CA ASN A 229 9.13 6.56 12.74
C ASN A 229 8.64 5.37 13.59
N ILE A 230 8.96 4.13 13.19
CA ILE A 230 8.64 2.93 13.98
C ILE A 230 9.39 2.97 15.32
N GLN A 231 10.70 3.27 15.29
CA GLN A 231 11.54 3.30 16.50
C GLN A 231 11.15 4.42 17.46
N GLU A 232 10.66 5.54 16.94
CA GLU A 232 10.19 6.69 17.72
C GLU A 232 8.76 6.52 18.24
N SER A 233 8.03 5.50 17.80
CA SER A 233 6.66 5.24 18.22
C SER A 233 6.59 4.80 19.69
N LEU A 234 5.61 5.32 20.44
CA LEU A 234 5.31 4.88 21.81
C LEU A 234 4.91 3.39 21.85
N ASP A 235 4.29 2.90 20.76
CA ASP A 235 3.86 1.51 20.60
C ASP A 235 4.84 0.72 19.69
N CYS A 236 6.13 1.02 19.77
CA CYS A 236 7.19 0.37 18.99
C CYS A 236 7.12 -1.17 19.12
N PRO A 237 7.03 -1.92 18.00
CA PRO A 237 6.95 -3.37 18.03
C PRO A 237 8.29 -4.01 18.40
N SER A 238 8.28 -5.29 18.75
CA SER A 238 9.52 -6.03 19.04
C SER A 238 10.42 -6.13 17.82
N LYS A 239 11.72 -6.32 18.04
CA LYS A 239 12.70 -6.48 16.96
C LYS A 239 12.33 -7.61 16.00
N ASP A 240 11.84 -8.74 16.51
CA ASP A 240 11.42 -9.88 15.69
C ASP A 240 10.28 -9.52 14.71
N VAL A 241 9.41 -8.58 15.09
CA VAL A 241 8.36 -8.05 14.20
C VAL A 241 8.95 -7.07 13.18
N ILE A 242 9.89 -6.21 13.58
CA ILE A 242 10.53 -5.24 12.66
C ILE A 242 11.34 -5.96 11.57
N ASP A 243 11.98 -7.07 11.93
CA ASP A 243 12.80 -7.87 11.03
C ASP A 243 11.95 -8.76 10.10
N ASP A 244 10.66 -8.94 10.37
CA ASP A 244 9.70 -9.71 9.55
C ASP A 244 8.70 -8.79 8.84
N ASP A 245 8.89 -8.63 7.52
CA ASP A 245 8.08 -7.75 6.67
C ASP A 245 6.57 -8.03 6.75
N ASP A 246 6.14 -9.30 6.81
CA ASP A 246 4.71 -9.64 6.83
C ASP A 246 4.08 -9.27 8.19
N MET A 247 4.81 -9.50 9.29
CA MET A 247 4.36 -9.12 10.63
C MET A 247 4.35 -7.62 10.82
N LEU A 248 5.37 -6.92 10.30
CA LEU A 248 5.46 -5.46 10.36
C LEU A 248 4.30 -4.81 9.60
N ASP A 249 3.94 -5.34 8.44
CA ASP A 249 2.78 -4.86 7.69
C ASP A 249 1.47 -5.08 8.47
N GLY A 250 1.34 -6.23 9.13
CA GLY A 250 0.23 -6.49 10.06
C GLY A 250 0.14 -5.46 11.18
N TRP A 251 1.28 -5.09 11.76
CA TRP A 251 1.35 -4.03 12.77
C TRP A 251 0.94 -2.67 12.19
N PHE A 252 1.41 -2.29 11.00
CA PHE A 252 0.99 -1.04 10.34
C PHE A 252 -0.53 -0.96 10.16
N ILE A 253 -1.16 -2.05 9.72
CA ILE A 253 -2.62 -2.11 9.53
C ILE A 253 -3.35 -1.89 10.86
N ILE A 254 -2.87 -2.52 11.95
CA ILE A 254 -3.46 -2.35 13.28
C ILE A 254 -3.30 -0.91 13.78
N GLN A 255 -2.13 -0.32 13.63
CA GLN A 255 -1.88 1.07 14.04
C GLN A 255 -2.70 2.07 13.23
N GLY A 256 -2.87 1.83 11.92
CA GLY A 256 -3.76 2.62 11.07
C GLY A 256 -5.20 2.59 11.59
N LYS A 257 -5.75 1.40 11.82
CA LYS A 257 -7.11 1.22 12.36
C LYS A 257 -7.29 1.85 13.74
N LYS A 258 -6.28 1.75 14.62
CA LYS A 258 -6.29 2.40 15.94
C LYS A 258 -6.40 3.92 15.80
N ARG A 259 -5.56 4.52 14.96
CA ARG A 259 -5.54 5.97 14.72
C ARG A 259 -6.83 6.47 14.07
N ASP A 260 -7.36 5.74 13.10
CA ASP A 260 -8.62 6.11 12.43
C ASP A 260 -9.79 6.07 13.40
N LYS A 261 -9.82 5.06 14.28
CA LYS A 261 -10.79 4.97 15.36
C LYS A 261 -10.65 6.14 16.35
N GLU A 262 -9.44 6.42 16.85
CA GLU A 262 -9.20 7.53 17.76
C GLU A 262 -9.53 8.90 17.15
N LYS A 263 -9.34 9.06 15.84
CA LYS A 263 -9.75 10.26 15.11
C LYS A 263 -11.28 10.35 15.00
N ALA A 264 -11.95 9.26 14.63
CA ALA A 264 -13.40 9.22 14.53
C ALA A 264 -14.08 9.47 15.89
N ASP A 265 -13.53 8.89 16.97
CA ASP A 265 -14.01 9.09 18.34
C ASP A 265 -13.84 10.56 18.77
N ARG A 266 -12.69 11.20 18.47
CA ARG A 266 -12.47 12.63 18.77
C ARG A 266 -13.41 13.55 17.98
N GLU A 267 -13.54 13.34 16.67
CA GLU A 267 -14.44 14.13 15.83
C GLU A 267 -15.90 14.00 16.30
N PHE A 268 -16.30 12.82 16.76
CA PHE A 268 -17.61 12.61 17.37
C PHE A 268 -17.76 13.37 18.69
N GLU A 269 -16.77 13.30 19.58
CA GLU A 269 -16.80 14.03 20.85
C GLU A 269 -16.87 15.56 20.68
N GLU A 270 -16.20 16.09 19.65
CA GLU A 270 -16.21 17.51 19.29
C GLU A 270 -17.53 17.94 18.62
N SER A 271 -18.10 17.10 17.75
CA SER A 271 -19.33 17.40 17.03
C SER A 271 -20.60 17.28 17.88
N VAL A 272 -20.59 16.40 18.90
CA VAL A 272 -21.72 16.21 19.80
C VAL A 272 -21.69 17.25 20.93
N LYS A 273 -22.49 18.31 20.79
CA LYS A 273 -22.61 19.39 21.79
C LYS A 273 -23.49 19.06 23.00
N SER A 274 -24.23 17.95 22.98
CA SER A 274 -25.21 17.60 24.03
C SER A 274 -24.73 16.42 24.87
N ASP A 275 -24.61 16.64 26.19
CA ASP A 275 -24.27 15.58 27.16
C ASP A 275 -25.28 14.43 27.17
N LYS A 276 -26.52 14.67 26.77
CA LYS A 276 -27.54 13.62 26.66
C LYS A 276 -27.22 12.64 25.53
N ILE A 277 -26.67 13.13 24.42
CA ILE A 277 -26.26 12.29 23.29
C ILE A 277 -24.97 11.54 23.64
N LYS A 278 -24.00 12.20 24.30
CA LYS A 278 -22.76 11.54 24.77
C LYS A 278 -23.02 10.38 25.72
N ASN A 279 -24.02 10.50 26.59
CA ASN A 279 -24.40 9.47 27.56
C ASN A 279 -25.48 8.50 27.06
N SER A 280 -25.84 8.56 25.77
CA SER A 280 -26.82 7.63 25.19
C SER A 280 -26.21 6.25 24.99
N SER A 281 -26.98 5.20 25.28
CA SER A 281 -26.53 3.81 25.08
C SER A 281 -26.36 3.44 23.61
N GLU A 282 -27.10 4.11 22.72
CA GLU A 282 -26.98 3.98 21.26
C GLU A 282 -27.10 5.37 20.63
N VAL A 283 -26.25 5.66 19.65
CA VAL A 283 -26.30 6.89 18.86
C VAL A 283 -26.37 6.52 17.39
N PHE A 284 -27.45 6.94 16.73
CA PHE A 284 -27.61 6.75 15.29
C PHE A 284 -26.98 7.92 14.55
N MET A 285 -25.98 7.62 13.74
CA MET A 285 -25.39 8.57 12.80
C MET A 285 -25.83 8.22 11.38
N MET A 286 -26.42 9.18 10.68
CA MET A 286 -26.71 9.04 9.25
C MET A 286 -25.40 9.22 8.47
N ALA A 287 -25.02 8.19 7.71
CA ALA A 287 -23.89 8.26 6.79
C ALA A 287 -24.36 8.74 5.41
N SER A 288 -23.56 9.58 4.74
CA SER A 288 -23.91 10.12 3.41
C SER A 288 -23.28 9.34 2.25
N ASN A 289 -22.32 8.48 2.53
CA ASN A 289 -21.62 7.63 1.56
C ASN A 289 -21.02 6.40 2.26
N ASP A 290 -20.52 5.44 1.50
CA ASP A 290 -19.96 4.19 2.03
C ASP A 290 -18.73 4.41 2.93
N LYS A 291 -17.91 5.45 2.68
CA LYS A 291 -16.79 5.78 3.56
C LYS A 291 -17.26 6.26 4.93
N ASP A 292 -18.34 7.02 4.99
CA ASP A 292 -18.97 7.42 6.24
C ASP A 292 -19.59 6.23 6.98
N VAL A 293 -20.11 5.24 6.26
CA VAL A 293 -20.63 4.01 6.86
C VAL A 293 -19.49 3.25 7.56
N ASP A 294 -18.37 3.05 6.87
CA ASP A 294 -17.20 2.35 7.44
C ASP A 294 -16.64 3.13 8.65
N ARG A 295 -16.60 4.47 8.57
CA ARG A 295 -16.17 5.34 9.68
C ARG A 295 -17.07 5.16 10.90
N VAL A 296 -18.38 5.31 10.74
CA VAL A 296 -19.37 5.11 11.82
C VAL A 296 -19.27 3.70 12.40
N ASP A 297 -19.06 2.68 11.56
CA ASP A 297 -18.96 1.31 12.04
C ASP A 297 -17.68 1.04 12.83
N SER A 298 -16.57 1.69 12.48
CA SER A 298 -15.28 1.54 13.17
C SER A 298 -15.31 2.03 14.63
N MET A 299 -16.23 2.94 14.96
CA MET A 299 -16.42 3.46 16.32
C MET A 299 -17.04 2.43 17.26
N ASN A 300 -17.73 1.41 16.72
CA ASN A 300 -18.33 0.36 17.54
C ASN A 300 -17.26 -0.45 18.28
N ASN A 301 -17.53 -0.74 19.56
CA ASN A 301 -16.75 -1.72 20.31
C ASN A 301 -17.17 -3.16 19.96
N ILE A 302 -16.44 -4.16 20.47
CA ILE A 302 -16.69 -5.58 20.17
C ILE A 302 -18.14 -5.99 20.51
N HIS A 303 -18.65 -5.52 21.65
CA HIS A 303 -20.01 -5.81 22.10
C HIS A 303 -21.07 -5.19 21.19
N GLY A 304 -20.89 -3.92 20.79
CA GLY A 304 -21.76 -3.22 19.85
C GLY A 304 -21.79 -3.90 18.48
N ASN A 305 -20.64 -4.32 17.97
CA ASN A 305 -20.55 -5.09 16.71
C ASN A 305 -21.27 -6.43 16.79
N MET A 306 -21.19 -7.11 17.93
CA MET A 306 -21.91 -8.37 18.16
C MET A 306 -23.42 -8.17 18.16
N ILE A 307 -23.92 -7.15 18.87
CA ILE A 307 -25.35 -6.79 18.88
C ILE A 307 -25.81 -6.42 17.46
N LYS A 308 -25.08 -5.54 16.76
CA LYS A 308 -25.38 -5.13 15.38
C LYS A 308 -25.52 -6.35 14.47
N LYS A 309 -24.57 -7.29 14.54
CA LYS A 309 -24.59 -8.53 13.74
C LYS A 309 -25.79 -9.42 14.09
N GLN A 310 -26.11 -9.58 15.37
CA GLN A 310 -27.29 -10.35 15.81
C GLN A 310 -28.60 -9.73 15.31
N ARG A 311 -28.76 -8.41 15.47
CA ARG A 311 -29.94 -7.67 14.99
C ARG A 311 -30.09 -7.78 13.48
N LEU A 312 -29.00 -7.57 12.71
CA LEU A 312 -29.01 -7.70 11.24
C LEU A 312 -29.38 -9.11 10.77
N ASN A 313 -28.88 -10.15 11.42
CA ASN A 313 -29.23 -11.54 11.07
C ASN A 313 -30.73 -11.81 11.30
N LEU A 314 -31.30 -11.32 12.41
CA LEU A 314 -32.71 -11.49 12.71
C LEU A 314 -33.60 -10.72 11.73
N ILE A 315 -33.20 -9.50 11.34
CA ILE A 315 -33.88 -8.70 10.33
C ILE A 315 -33.85 -9.42 8.98
N LYS A 316 -32.68 -9.92 8.54
CA LYS A 316 -32.55 -10.68 7.29
C LYS A 316 -33.45 -11.92 7.26
N ALA A 317 -33.61 -12.60 8.40
CA ALA A 317 -34.44 -13.79 8.49
C ALA A 317 -35.95 -13.49 8.48
N LYS A 318 -36.39 -12.36 9.03
CA LYS A 318 -37.81 -12.03 9.23
C LYS A 318 -38.35 -10.91 8.33
N GLY A 319 -37.49 -10.25 7.56
CA GLY A 319 -37.82 -9.09 6.73
C GLY A 319 -37.92 -7.80 7.56
N SER A 320 -38.78 -7.80 8.59
CA SER A 320 -38.91 -6.70 9.56
C SER A 320 -39.07 -7.25 10.97
N VAL A 321 -38.54 -6.52 11.96
CA VAL A 321 -38.52 -6.94 13.36
C VAL A 321 -38.73 -5.72 14.25
N GLU A 322 -39.70 -5.81 15.17
CA GLU A 322 -39.90 -4.77 16.18
C GLU A 322 -38.79 -4.81 17.26
N GLN A 323 -38.46 -3.65 17.83
CA GLN A 323 -37.34 -3.50 18.79
C GLN A 323 -37.42 -4.48 19.97
N GLN A 324 -38.62 -4.74 20.49
CA GLN A 324 -38.87 -5.67 21.61
C GLN A 324 -38.56 -7.14 21.31
N HIS A 325 -38.35 -7.49 20.03
CA HIS A 325 -38.01 -8.84 19.61
C HIS A 325 -36.50 -9.07 19.48
N PHE A 326 -35.67 -8.04 19.66
CA PHE A 326 -34.22 -8.23 19.76
C PHE A 326 -33.84 -8.78 21.13
N ALA A 327 -32.91 -9.76 21.13
CA ALA A 327 -32.54 -10.50 22.33
C ALA A 327 -31.91 -9.60 23.40
N ASP A 328 -31.11 -8.61 22.99
CA ASP A 328 -30.46 -7.65 23.86
C ASP A 328 -31.47 -6.69 24.52
N GLU A 329 -32.51 -6.28 23.78
CA GLU A 329 -33.61 -5.47 24.33
C GLU A 329 -34.47 -6.25 25.33
N GLN A 330 -34.74 -7.52 25.07
CA GLN A 330 -35.44 -8.38 26.04
C GLN A 330 -34.64 -8.56 27.33
N LEU A 331 -33.32 -8.73 27.23
CA LEU A 331 -32.42 -8.79 28.37
C LEU A 331 -32.39 -7.46 29.14
N ARG A 332 -32.38 -6.33 28.43
CA ARG A 332 -32.45 -4.99 29.03
C ARG A 332 -33.76 -4.79 29.79
N LEU A 333 -34.90 -5.11 29.18
CA LEU A 333 -36.23 -5.02 29.80
C LEU A 333 -36.34 -5.90 31.05
N ARG A 334 -35.83 -7.14 31.00
CA ARG A 334 -35.78 -8.03 32.17
C ARG A 334 -34.89 -7.47 33.29
N SER A 335 -33.74 -6.90 32.94
CA SER A 335 -32.81 -6.31 33.90
C SER A 335 -33.41 -5.07 34.56
N GLN A 336 -34.08 -4.21 33.79
CA GLN A 336 -34.82 -3.05 34.31
C GLN A 336 -35.96 -3.45 35.22
N ALA A 337 -36.77 -4.45 34.84
CA ALA A 337 -37.84 -4.98 35.69
C ALA A 337 -37.28 -5.54 37.02
N THR A 338 -36.14 -6.24 36.96
CA THR A 338 -35.47 -6.79 38.14
C THR A 338 -34.92 -5.70 39.06
N ASN A 339 -34.33 -4.63 38.50
CA ASN A 339 -33.81 -3.50 39.26
C ASN A 339 -34.94 -2.67 39.88
N GLN A 340 -36.02 -2.40 39.14
CA GLN A 340 -37.21 -1.73 39.69
C GLN A 340 -37.85 -2.53 40.81
N PHE A 341 -37.85 -3.86 40.72
CA PHE A 341 -38.29 -4.73 41.80
C PHE A 341 -37.37 -4.56 43.03
N LYS A 342 -36.05 -4.64 42.86
CA LYS A 342 -35.08 -4.45 43.97
C LYS A 342 -35.18 -3.07 44.62
N ASP A 343 -35.39 -2.00 43.86
CA ASP A 343 -35.48 -0.63 44.39
C ASP A 343 -36.78 -0.41 45.18
N LYS A 344 -37.89 -1.01 44.73
CA LYS A 344 -39.15 -1.01 45.50
C LYS A 344 -39.01 -1.71 46.86
N PHE A 345 -38.13 -2.71 46.99
CA PHE A 345 -37.88 -3.39 48.26
C PHE A 345 -36.75 -2.77 49.09
N LYS A 346 -35.92 -1.88 48.52
CA LYS A 346 -34.87 -1.14 49.26
C LYS A 346 -35.34 0.22 49.79
N GLY A 347 -36.40 0.81 49.23
CA GLY A 347 -36.98 2.08 49.70
C GLY A 347 -37.87 1.98 50.94
N GLY A 348 -37.98 0.79 51.56
CA GLY A 348 -38.71 0.57 52.80
C GLY A 348 -37.77 0.38 54.00
N LYS A 349 -37.06 1.44 54.39
CA LYS A 349 -36.51 1.62 55.74
C LYS A 349 -36.54 3.08 56.13
#